data_AF-A0A1I8BG41-F1
#
_entry.id   AF-A0A1I8BG41-F1
#
_cell.length_a   1.000
_cell.length_b   1.000
_cell.length_c   1.000
_cell.angle_alpha   90.00
_cell.angle_beta   90.00
_cell.angle_gamma   90.00
#
_symmetry.space_group_name_H-M   'P 1'
#
loop_
_entity.id
_entity.type
_entity.pdbx_description
1 polymer ?
#
loop_
_entity_poly.entity_id
_entity_poly.type
_entity_poly.pdbx_seq_one_letter_code
_entity_poly.pdbx_strand_id
1 'polypeptide(L)'
;MEIDADGILLTFMNLLTAELQIEEIFSFDEVRYLLPILIKMIQTGELTFKCDFDFKFKDAFDFIKTEIGEKSVELLMPENADNGDKQEITNIIFALLFILYKNQKAKFDHLCEKLDENNSAGILQLIKQLDNFDCLSPIPFTSILNNFSSSNNLFSNFQIFSSQNLKEKEEISKYKIKSAEFEAKYKKIEAINFKLNEQLGNAQNEFIDLENKYENLKQADNEKQGSIELLNIQLREITDELETSRYNNSQLQRELKSLNERHSRAFQKSANDLKSKEDEVRLLYIRLDALVKQITEKDSSENKLKFLEQQIANQQGTIGELRIGLEQALDRANIAETELIKYKRLHNNNISNREDNTNSQNDSDTSISLHDDLNSCKLTENHSNLNDSLDQISSQNDDFAKLKTRLELIQYEKRELEKE
;
A
#
# COMPACT_ATOMS: atom_id res chain seq x y z
N MET A 1 9.89 3.44 69.37
CA MET A 1 9.38 3.61 68.01
C MET A 1 7.89 3.66 68.16
N GLU A 2 7.23 4.74 67.75
CA GLU A 2 5.76 4.74 67.70
C GLU A 2 5.36 3.68 66.69
N ILE A 3 4.56 2.72 67.15
CA ILE A 3 4.05 1.65 66.29
C ILE A 3 2.82 2.23 65.61
N ASP A 4 2.91 2.51 64.31
CA ASP A 4 1.81 2.99 63.49
C ASP A 4 1.08 1.81 62.85
N ALA A 5 -0.25 1.95 62.68
CA ALA A 5 -1.07 0.88 62.09
C ALA A 5 -0.62 0.55 60.66
N ASP A 6 -0.20 1.57 59.90
CA ASP A 6 0.35 1.43 58.54
C ASP A 6 1.62 0.56 58.54
N GLY A 7 2.60 0.85 59.40
CA GLY A 7 3.86 0.11 59.46
C GLY A 7 3.67 -1.34 59.88
N ILE A 8 2.75 -1.60 60.82
CA ILE A 8 2.37 -2.96 61.21
C ILE A 8 1.80 -3.73 60.02
N LEU A 9 0.82 -3.16 59.31
CA LEU A 9 0.14 -3.83 58.21
C LEU A 9 1.10 -4.11 57.05
N LEU A 10 1.99 -3.15 56.73
CA LEU A 10 3.01 -3.34 55.71
C LEU A 10 4.01 -4.45 56.10
N THR A 11 4.41 -4.50 57.38
CA THR A 11 5.28 -5.56 57.90
C THR A 11 4.64 -6.94 57.75
N PHE A 12 3.33 -7.05 57.98
CA PHE A 12 2.60 -8.30 57.73
C PHE A 12 2.62 -8.68 56.24
N MET A 13 2.41 -7.72 55.35
CA MET A 13 2.47 -7.99 53.90
C MET A 13 3.87 -8.41 53.46
N ASN A 14 4.92 -7.81 54.01
CA ASN A 14 6.32 -8.20 53.75
C ASN A 14 6.68 -9.57 54.32
N LEU A 15 6.00 -10.03 55.37
CA LEU A 15 6.11 -11.43 55.81
C LEU A 15 5.56 -12.40 54.75
N LEU A 16 4.45 -12.05 54.08
CA LEU A 16 3.89 -12.89 53.02
C LEU A 16 4.82 -12.98 51.79
N THR A 17 5.46 -11.87 51.41
CA THR A 17 6.44 -11.87 50.31
C THR A 17 7.67 -12.68 50.68
N ALA A 18 8.16 -12.57 51.91
CA ALA A 18 9.28 -13.37 52.41
C ALA A 18 9.00 -14.88 52.37
N GLU A 19 7.81 -15.31 52.81
CA GLU A 19 7.40 -16.72 52.74
C GLU A 19 7.30 -17.24 51.29
N LEU A 20 6.98 -16.36 50.34
CA LEU A 20 6.93 -16.66 48.91
C LEU A 20 8.27 -16.46 48.18
N GLN A 21 9.32 -16.01 48.89
CA GLN A 21 10.63 -15.67 48.32
C GLN A 21 10.55 -14.59 47.21
N ILE A 22 9.66 -13.62 47.40
CA ILE A 22 9.51 -12.44 46.55
C ILE A 22 10.26 -11.27 47.20
N GLU A 23 10.67 -10.30 46.38
CA GLU A 23 11.26 -9.04 46.86
C GLU A 23 10.32 -8.32 47.84
N GLU A 24 10.91 -7.66 48.83
CA GLU A 24 10.18 -6.88 49.83
C GLU A 24 9.47 -5.71 49.16
N ILE A 25 8.26 -5.39 49.66
CA ILE A 25 7.50 -4.24 49.18
C ILE A 25 7.85 -3.03 50.03
N PHE A 26 8.20 -1.93 49.36
CA PHE A 26 8.62 -0.69 50.02
C PHE A 26 7.48 0.33 50.18
N SER A 27 6.34 0.10 49.52
CA SER A 27 5.22 1.04 49.51
C SER A 27 3.86 0.36 49.41
N PHE A 28 2.82 1.01 49.92
CA PHE A 28 1.44 0.51 49.80
C PHE A 28 0.95 0.43 48.34
N ASP A 29 1.54 1.20 47.42
CA ASP A 29 1.19 1.19 46.00
C ASP A 29 1.51 -0.17 45.35
N GLU A 30 2.55 -0.85 45.81
CA GLU A 30 2.95 -2.18 45.33
C GLU A 30 2.10 -3.31 45.93
N VAL A 31 1.35 -3.05 47.00
CA VAL A 31 0.53 -4.07 47.69
C VAL A 31 -0.58 -4.62 46.78
N ARG A 32 -0.99 -3.86 45.76
CA ARG A 32 -1.94 -4.33 44.74
C ARG A 32 -1.54 -5.69 44.15
N TYR A 33 -0.25 -5.92 43.92
CA TYR A 33 0.25 -7.18 43.36
C TYR A 33 0.12 -8.38 44.32
N LEU A 34 -0.06 -8.12 45.62
CA LEU A 34 -0.24 -9.16 46.63
C LEU A 34 -1.71 -9.50 46.90
N LEU A 35 -2.66 -8.65 46.52
CA LEU A 35 -4.08 -8.93 46.76
C LEU A 35 -4.57 -10.25 46.16
N PRO A 36 -4.21 -10.64 44.92
CA PRO A 36 -4.61 -11.94 44.35
C PRO A 36 -4.08 -13.12 45.17
N ILE A 37 -2.88 -12.97 45.74
CA ILE A 37 -2.22 -13.98 46.56
C ILE A 37 -2.93 -14.09 47.91
N LEU A 38 -3.19 -12.95 48.56
CA LEU A 38 -3.87 -12.90 49.86
C LEU A 38 -5.29 -13.46 49.76
N ILE A 39 -6.05 -13.10 48.73
CA ILE A 39 -7.40 -13.62 48.50
C ILE A 39 -7.37 -15.12 48.24
N LYS A 40 -6.42 -15.60 47.43
CA LYS A 40 -6.27 -17.04 47.20
C LYS A 40 -5.93 -17.77 48.51
N MET A 41 -5.03 -17.22 49.33
CA MET A 41 -4.69 -17.78 50.64
C MET A 41 -5.92 -17.84 51.55
N ILE A 42 -6.79 -16.81 51.55
CA ILE A 42 -8.04 -16.82 52.30
C ILE A 42 -8.96 -17.95 51.82
N GLN A 43 -9.10 -18.10 50.50
CA GLN A 43 -9.99 -19.09 49.89
C GLN A 43 -9.51 -20.53 50.06
N THR A 44 -8.21 -20.79 49.91
CA THR A 44 -7.66 -22.17 49.89
C THR A 44 -6.92 -22.55 51.17
N GLY A 45 -6.54 -21.58 52.01
CA GLY A 45 -5.65 -21.78 53.16
C GLY A 45 -4.17 -21.97 52.78
N GLU A 46 -3.83 -21.92 51.50
CA GLU A 46 -2.47 -22.15 50.99
C GLU A 46 -1.87 -20.87 50.40
N LEU A 47 -0.71 -20.50 50.92
CA LEU A 47 0.08 -19.40 50.36
C LEU A 47 0.75 -19.87 49.07
N THR A 48 0.21 -19.46 47.93
CA THR A 48 0.73 -19.81 46.61
C THR A 48 0.85 -18.56 45.77
N PHE A 49 1.95 -18.45 45.03
CA PHE A 49 2.12 -17.35 44.10
C PHE A 49 1.00 -17.36 43.04
N LYS A 50 0.34 -16.21 42.88
CA LYS A 50 -0.66 -15.95 41.86
C LYS A 50 -0.38 -14.58 41.30
N CYS A 51 -0.11 -14.52 40.00
CA CYS A 51 0.07 -13.26 39.30
C CYS A 51 -1.19 -12.99 38.47
N ASP A 52 -1.80 -11.83 38.70
CA ASP A 52 -2.94 -11.33 37.96
C ASP A 52 -2.75 -9.83 37.79
N PHE A 53 -2.17 -9.42 36.66
CA PHE A 53 -1.79 -8.04 36.40
C PHE A 53 -3.00 -7.12 36.20
N ASP A 54 -4.15 -7.69 35.85
CA ASP A 54 -5.39 -6.95 35.64
C ASP A 54 -6.22 -6.80 36.93
N PHE A 55 -5.82 -7.46 38.02
CA PHE A 55 -6.50 -7.43 39.30
C PHE A 55 -6.54 -6.02 39.89
N LYS A 56 -7.73 -5.54 40.28
CA LYS A 56 -7.98 -4.19 40.84
C LYS A 56 -8.38 -4.25 42.30
N PHE A 57 -8.31 -3.11 43.01
CA PHE A 57 -8.82 -3.02 44.38
C PHE A 57 -10.33 -3.28 44.45
N LYS A 58 -11.06 -2.96 43.37
CA LYS A 58 -12.46 -3.34 43.21
C LYS A 58 -12.71 -4.85 43.31
N ASP A 59 -11.84 -5.69 42.74
CA ASP A 59 -11.99 -7.14 42.81
C ASP A 59 -11.79 -7.65 44.25
N ALA A 60 -10.85 -7.05 44.98
CA ALA A 60 -10.67 -7.31 46.41
C ALA A 60 -11.88 -6.86 47.24
N PHE A 61 -12.44 -5.69 46.93
CA PHE A 61 -13.64 -5.19 47.59
C PHE A 61 -14.85 -6.10 47.37
N ASP A 62 -15.08 -6.57 46.13
CA ASP A 62 -16.19 -7.49 45.83
C ASP A 62 -16.04 -8.82 46.60
N PHE A 63 -14.79 -9.29 46.76
CA PHE A 63 -14.50 -10.43 47.62
C PHE A 63 -14.81 -10.14 49.09
N ILE A 64 -14.31 -9.02 49.66
CA ILE A 64 -14.59 -8.63 51.05
C ILE A 64 -16.10 -8.51 51.29
N LYS A 65 -16.81 -7.83 50.38
CA LYS A 65 -18.26 -7.64 50.41
C LYS A 65 -19.00 -8.97 50.51
N THR A 66 -18.52 -9.99 49.80
CA THR A 66 -19.09 -11.34 49.82
C THR A 66 -18.84 -12.06 51.14
N GLU A 67 -17.66 -11.87 51.74
CA GLU A 67 -17.23 -12.58 52.95
C GLU A 67 -17.78 -12.00 54.26
N ILE A 68 -17.80 -10.67 54.41
CA ILE A 68 -18.24 -10.01 55.66
C ILE A 68 -19.58 -9.28 55.55
N GLY A 69 -20.12 -9.16 54.35
CA GLY A 69 -21.43 -8.59 54.08
C GLY A 69 -21.39 -7.13 53.61
N GLU A 70 -22.39 -6.77 52.80
CA GLU A 70 -22.51 -5.46 52.14
C GLU A 70 -22.52 -4.28 53.10
N LYS A 71 -23.23 -4.40 54.22
CA LYS A 71 -23.30 -3.31 55.21
C LYS A 71 -21.95 -3.04 55.87
N SER A 72 -21.14 -4.07 56.10
CA SER A 72 -19.86 -3.93 56.80
C SER A 72 -18.80 -3.21 55.98
N VAL A 73 -18.91 -3.25 54.65
CA VAL A 73 -17.99 -2.59 53.71
C VAL A 73 -18.51 -1.24 53.19
N GLU A 74 -19.66 -0.76 53.66
CA GLU A 74 -20.32 0.45 53.16
C GLU A 74 -19.44 1.72 53.25
N LEU A 75 -18.48 1.73 54.17
CA LEU A 75 -17.54 2.83 54.37
C LEU A 75 -16.21 2.66 53.60
N LEU A 76 -16.01 1.57 52.86
CA LEU A 76 -14.81 1.35 52.04
C LEU A 76 -15.03 1.92 50.64
N MET A 77 -14.03 2.63 50.12
CA MET A 77 -14.09 3.28 48.81
C MET A 77 -13.04 2.67 47.85
N PRO A 78 -13.34 1.55 47.16
CA PRO A 78 -12.34 0.85 46.33
C PRO A 78 -11.80 1.68 45.17
N GLU A 79 -12.59 2.62 44.67
CA GLU A 79 -12.21 3.52 43.57
C GLU A 79 -11.10 4.50 43.99
N ASN A 80 -11.12 4.94 45.25
CA ASN A 80 -10.07 5.78 45.81
C ASN A 80 -8.77 4.99 46.00
N ALA A 81 -8.87 3.72 46.41
CA ALA A 81 -7.71 2.82 46.48
C ALA A 81 -7.10 2.56 45.08
N ASP A 82 -7.92 2.35 44.05
CA ASP A 82 -7.43 2.24 42.65
C ASP A 82 -6.74 3.53 42.16
N ASN A 83 -7.08 4.69 42.71
CA ASN A 83 -6.44 5.98 42.44
C ASN A 83 -5.20 6.27 43.31
N GLY A 84 -4.78 5.32 44.16
CA GLY A 84 -3.59 5.47 45.00
C GLY A 84 -3.84 6.15 46.35
N ASP A 85 -5.09 6.24 46.83
CA ASP A 85 -5.35 6.69 48.20
C ASP A 85 -4.82 5.66 49.20
N LYS A 86 -3.71 6.02 49.86
CA LYS A 86 -3.04 5.18 50.84
C LYS A 86 -3.99 4.73 51.96
N GLN A 87 -4.86 5.60 52.45
CA GLN A 87 -5.74 5.26 53.57
C GLN A 87 -6.74 4.17 53.16
N GLU A 88 -7.29 4.27 51.95
CA GLU A 88 -8.23 3.27 51.43
C GLU A 88 -7.54 1.94 51.09
N ILE A 89 -6.30 1.98 50.58
CA ILE A 89 -5.48 0.78 50.41
C ILE A 89 -5.27 0.08 51.76
N THR A 90 -4.89 0.83 52.81
CA THR A 90 -4.73 0.30 54.17
C THR A 90 -6.04 -0.28 54.70
N ASN A 91 -7.17 0.42 54.50
CA ASN A 91 -8.49 -0.07 54.94
C ASN A 91 -8.84 -1.42 54.28
N ILE A 92 -8.58 -1.58 52.98
CA ILE A 92 -8.84 -2.82 52.22
C ILE A 92 -7.95 -3.96 52.72
N ILE A 93 -6.65 -3.71 52.91
CA ILE A 93 -5.72 -4.72 53.45
C ILE A 93 -6.19 -5.16 54.84
N PHE A 94 -6.56 -4.21 55.69
CA PHE A 94 -7.03 -4.49 57.03
C PHE A 94 -8.30 -5.36 57.03
N ALA A 95 -9.24 -5.09 56.12
CA ALA A 95 -10.43 -5.92 55.92
C ALA A 95 -10.08 -7.34 55.44
N LEU A 96 -9.12 -7.49 54.52
CA LEU A 96 -8.67 -8.81 54.05
C LEU A 96 -8.00 -9.62 55.17
N LEU A 97 -7.18 -8.97 56.02
CA LEU A 97 -6.56 -9.65 57.17
C LEU A 97 -7.60 -10.12 58.18
N PHE A 98 -8.67 -9.36 58.37
CA PHE A 98 -9.81 -9.78 59.21
C PHE A 98 -10.51 -11.02 58.64
N ILE A 99 -10.70 -11.09 57.33
CA ILE A 99 -11.26 -12.28 56.68
C ILE A 99 -10.29 -13.46 56.80
N LEU A 100 -8.98 -13.22 56.63
CA LEU A 100 -7.97 -14.26 56.83
C LEU A 100 -8.03 -14.83 58.26
N TYR A 101 -8.18 -13.95 59.26
CA TYR A 101 -8.38 -14.35 60.65
C TYR A 101 -9.67 -15.17 60.84
N LYS A 102 -10.79 -14.75 60.24
CA LYS A 102 -12.08 -15.44 60.35
C LYS A 102 -12.09 -16.81 59.66
N ASN A 103 -11.56 -16.89 58.44
CA ASN A 103 -11.68 -18.08 57.59
C ASN A 103 -10.51 -19.06 57.78
N GLN A 104 -9.31 -18.54 58.05
CA GLN A 104 -8.06 -19.32 58.10
C GLN A 104 -7.27 -19.03 59.38
N LYS A 105 -7.95 -19.00 60.54
CA LYS A 105 -7.37 -18.64 61.85
C LYS A 105 -6.03 -19.30 62.15
N ALA A 106 -5.90 -20.61 61.94
CA ALA A 106 -4.67 -21.34 62.21
C ALA A 106 -3.47 -20.84 61.37
N LYS A 107 -3.73 -20.43 60.12
CA LYS A 107 -2.71 -19.84 59.24
C LYS A 107 -2.36 -18.41 59.66
N PHE A 108 -3.38 -17.63 60.02
CA PHE A 108 -3.19 -16.29 60.54
C PHE A 108 -2.33 -16.29 61.82
N ASP A 109 -2.68 -17.15 62.79
CA ASP A 109 -1.95 -17.28 64.06
C ASP A 109 -0.48 -17.69 63.80
N HIS A 110 -0.24 -18.65 62.91
CA HIS A 110 1.12 -19.06 62.52
C HIS A 110 1.92 -17.93 61.85
N LEU A 111 1.29 -17.06 61.05
CA LEU A 111 1.97 -15.87 60.50
C LEU A 111 2.29 -14.85 61.62
N CYS A 112 1.38 -14.66 62.57
CA CYS A 112 1.61 -13.77 63.71
C CYS A 112 2.75 -14.24 64.62
N GLU A 113 3.00 -15.55 64.72
CA GLU A 113 4.14 -16.11 65.46
C GLU A 113 5.50 -15.80 64.81
N LYS A 114 5.52 -15.49 63.51
CA LYS A 114 6.75 -15.15 62.77
C LYS A 114 7.09 -13.65 62.82
N LEU A 115 6.17 -12.82 63.31
CA LEU A 115 6.42 -11.40 63.55
C LEU A 115 7.07 -11.19 64.91
N ASP A 116 7.73 -10.05 65.10
CA ASP A 116 8.16 -9.62 66.42
C ASP A 116 6.96 -9.37 67.35
N GLU A 117 7.18 -9.52 68.65
CA GLU A 117 6.12 -9.49 69.67
C GLU A 117 5.26 -8.22 69.60
N ASN A 118 5.87 -7.08 69.28
CA ASN A 118 5.19 -5.80 69.18
C ASN A 118 4.23 -5.73 67.98
N ASN A 119 4.68 -6.13 66.78
CA ASN A 119 3.83 -6.14 65.60
C ASN A 119 2.75 -7.23 65.71
N SER A 120 3.11 -8.41 66.22
CA SER A 120 2.16 -9.50 66.47
C SER A 120 1.01 -9.07 67.40
N ALA A 121 1.35 -8.43 68.54
CA ALA A 121 0.36 -7.90 69.47
C ALA A 121 -0.48 -6.78 68.85
N GLY A 122 0.14 -5.89 68.07
CA GLY A 122 -0.55 -4.79 67.38
C GLY A 122 -1.60 -5.27 66.39
N ILE A 123 -1.24 -6.24 65.53
CA ILE A 123 -2.18 -6.84 64.57
C ILE A 123 -3.34 -7.52 65.28
N LEU A 124 -3.06 -8.33 66.30
CA LEU A 124 -4.11 -9.01 67.05
C LEU A 124 -5.05 -8.02 67.74
N GLN A 125 -4.54 -6.89 68.23
CA GLN A 125 -5.36 -5.83 68.80
C GLN A 125 -6.27 -5.16 67.76
N LEU A 126 -5.72 -4.84 66.58
CA LEU A 126 -6.49 -4.29 65.46
C LEU A 126 -7.61 -5.26 65.03
N ILE A 127 -7.30 -6.53 64.85
CA ILE A 127 -8.26 -7.57 64.46
C ILE A 127 -9.36 -7.76 65.52
N LYS A 128 -9.01 -7.73 66.82
CA LYS A 128 -10.00 -7.79 67.91
C LYS A 128 -10.93 -6.59 67.93
N GLN A 129 -10.49 -5.41 67.50
CA GLN A 129 -11.37 -4.25 67.39
C GLN A 129 -12.43 -4.47 66.30
N LEU A 130 -12.08 -5.15 65.20
CA LEU A 130 -13.03 -5.53 64.14
C LEU A 130 -14.01 -6.63 64.55
N ASP A 131 -13.60 -7.54 65.44
CA ASP A 131 -14.46 -8.62 65.94
C ASP A 131 -15.64 -8.12 66.79
N ASN A 132 -15.62 -6.85 67.22
CA ASN A 132 -16.73 -6.21 67.92
C ASN A 132 -17.88 -5.76 66.99
N PHE A 133 -17.72 -5.89 65.66
CA PHE A 133 -18.71 -5.47 64.68
C PHE A 133 -19.37 -6.68 64.02
N ASP A 134 -20.70 -6.71 64.02
CA ASP A 134 -21.49 -7.72 63.33
C ASP A 134 -21.60 -7.41 61.83
N CYS A 135 -21.89 -8.43 61.00
CA CYS A 135 -22.08 -8.32 59.54
C CYS A 135 -23.26 -7.42 59.11
N LEU A 136 -24.00 -6.84 60.08
CA LEU A 136 -25.16 -5.98 59.87
C LEU A 136 -24.88 -4.50 60.12
N SER A 137 -23.67 -4.15 60.57
CA SER A 137 -23.26 -2.77 60.86
C SER A 137 -22.07 -2.34 59.99
N PRO A 138 -22.03 -1.07 59.56
CA PRO A 138 -20.87 -0.51 58.89
C PRO A 138 -19.67 -0.46 59.83
N ILE A 139 -18.51 -0.89 59.33
CA ILE A 139 -17.27 -0.94 60.08
C ILE A 139 -16.47 0.34 59.81
N PRO A 140 -16.14 1.16 60.83
CA PRO A 140 -15.39 2.40 60.65
C PRO A 140 -13.88 2.12 60.59
N PHE A 141 -13.40 1.45 59.54
CA PHE A 141 -12.01 1.00 59.38
C PHE A 141 -10.99 2.14 59.65
N THR A 142 -11.18 3.30 59.04
CA THR A 142 -10.29 4.46 59.22
C THR A 142 -10.24 4.97 60.66
N SER A 143 -11.38 5.02 61.36
CA SER A 143 -11.40 5.44 62.76
C SER A 143 -10.67 4.44 63.66
N ILE A 144 -10.80 3.14 63.38
CA ILE A 144 -10.11 2.08 64.13
C ILE A 144 -8.60 2.22 63.96
N LEU A 145 -8.13 2.34 62.71
CA LEU A 145 -6.70 2.51 62.39
C LEU A 145 -6.11 3.79 62.99
N ASN A 146 -6.82 4.92 62.89
CA ASN A 146 -6.34 6.21 63.43
C ASN A 146 -6.32 6.26 64.97
N ASN A 147 -7.26 5.56 65.62
CA ASN A 147 -7.30 5.49 67.08
C ASN A 147 -6.22 4.57 67.65
N PHE A 148 -5.70 3.61 66.88
CA PHE A 148 -4.57 2.79 67.28
C PHE A 148 -3.33 3.64 67.57
N SER A 149 -2.99 4.56 66.65
CA SER A 149 -1.88 5.51 66.78
C SER A 149 -2.07 6.53 67.92
N SER A 150 -3.31 6.74 68.38
CA SER A 150 -3.67 7.77 69.36
C SER A 150 -3.81 7.25 70.81
N SER A 151 -3.84 5.93 71.00
CA SER A 151 -4.27 5.27 72.24
C SER A 151 -3.25 5.23 73.39
N ASN A 152 -2.19 6.04 73.38
CA ASN A 152 -1.25 6.15 74.50
C ASN A 152 -1.64 7.17 75.58
N ASN A 153 -2.75 7.91 75.44
CA ASN A 153 -3.22 8.83 76.46
C ASN A 153 -4.76 8.93 76.43
N LEU A 154 -5.44 8.41 77.46
CA LEU A 154 -6.69 8.95 78.03
C LEU A 154 -7.45 7.88 78.84
N PHE A 155 -6.99 7.60 80.06
CA PHE A 155 -7.86 7.17 81.16
C PHE A 155 -7.24 7.60 82.48
N SER A 156 -7.48 8.85 82.90
CA SER A 156 -7.41 9.20 84.33
C SER A 156 -8.22 10.46 84.65
N ASN A 157 -8.88 10.39 85.81
CA ASN A 157 -9.36 11.48 86.66
C ASN A 157 -10.81 11.96 86.49
N PHE A 158 -11.68 11.38 87.33
CA PHE A 158 -12.63 12.17 88.13
C PHE A 158 -12.74 11.56 89.54
N GLN A 159 -12.09 12.20 90.51
CA GLN A 159 -12.37 12.05 91.95
C GLN A 159 -12.71 13.44 92.48
N ILE A 160 -13.91 13.61 93.05
CA ILE A 160 -14.27 14.79 93.85
C ILE A 160 -14.70 14.29 95.24
N PHE A 161 -13.96 14.75 96.25
CA PHE A 161 -14.29 14.65 97.67
C PHE A 161 -15.38 15.66 98.05
N SER A 162 -16.28 15.24 98.94
CA SER A 162 -17.23 16.10 99.65
C SER A 162 -16.84 16.23 101.13
N SER A 163 -16.78 17.46 101.65
CA SER A 163 -16.98 17.74 103.08
C SER A 163 -17.38 19.19 103.34
N GLN A 164 -18.24 19.36 104.34
CA GLN A 164 -19.11 20.51 104.64
C GLN A 164 -18.46 21.65 105.44
N ASN A 165 -19.01 22.84 105.18
CA ASN A 165 -19.40 23.97 106.06
C ASN A 165 -18.41 24.64 107.03
N LEU A 166 -18.21 25.95 106.82
CA LEU A 166 -18.29 27.06 107.80
C LEU A 166 -17.89 28.40 107.14
N LYS A 167 -18.82 29.19 106.55
CA LYS A 167 -18.71 30.68 106.28
C LYS A 167 -19.93 31.32 105.54
N GLU A 168 -21.15 31.08 106.01
CA GLU A 168 -22.41 31.35 105.25
C GLU A 168 -22.86 32.81 104.96
N LYS A 169 -22.14 33.89 105.31
CA LYS A 169 -22.60 35.27 104.96
C LYS A 169 -21.70 36.08 104.02
N GLU A 170 -20.40 35.79 103.94
CA GLU A 170 -19.54 36.31 102.86
C GLU A 170 -19.56 35.40 101.61
N GLU A 171 -19.90 34.12 101.80
CA GLU A 171 -20.00 33.16 100.71
C GLU A 171 -21.19 33.47 99.81
N ILE A 172 -22.35 33.90 100.31
CA ILE A 172 -23.54 34.16 99.47
C ILE A 172 -23.28 35.26 98.43
N SER A 173 -22.58 36.33 98.80
CA SER A 173 -22.21 37.40 97.86
C SER A 173 -21.15 36.95 96.85
N LYS A 174 -20.16 36.14 97.28
CA LYS A 174 -19.18 35.51 96.38
C LYS A 174 -19.84 34.48 95.44
N TYR A 175 -20.85 33.76 95.91
CA TYR A 175 -21.65 32.82 95.11
C TYR A 175 -22.50 33.55 94.09
N LYS A 176 -23.11 34.70 94.41
CA LYS A 176 -23.83 35.53 93.43
C LYS A 176 -22.91 36.07 92.32
N ILE A 177 -21.72 36.55 92.67
CA ILE A 177 -20.73 37.01 91.69
C ILE A 177 -20.26 35.84 90.81
N LYS A 178 -19.90 34.70 91.43
CA LYS A 178 -19.55 33.48 90.69
C LYS A 178 -20.70 33.00 89.80
N SER A 179 -21.95 33.07 90.26
CA SER A 179 -23.14 32.68 89.49
C SER A 179 -23.31 33.58 88.26
N ALA A 180 -23.16 34.89 88.41
CA ALA A 180 -23.22 35.81 87.28
C ALA A 180 -22.05 35.61 86.30
N GLU A 181 -20.85 35.31 86.79
CA GLU A 181 -19.69 34.93 85.95
C GLU A 181 -19.94 33.61 85.20
N PHE A 182 -20.55 32.62 85.85
CA PHE A 182 -20.93 31.36 85.21
C PHE A 182 -22.01 31.57 84.14
N GLU A 183 -23.01 32.40 84.41
CA GLU A 183 -24.06 32.73 83.44
C GLU A 183 -23.51 33.49 82.22
N ALA A 184 -22.58 34.43 82.44
CA ALA A 184 -21.89 35.13 81.36
C ALA A 184 -20.99 34.19 80.54
N LYS A 185 -20.30 33.24 81.18
CA LYS A 185 -19.54 32.19 80.50
C LYS A 185 -20.46 31.27 79.70
N TYR A 186 -21.62 30.90 80.24
CA TYR A 186 -22.61 30.06 79.56
C TYR A 186 -23.14 30.73 78.29
N LYS A 187 -23.52 32.02 78.37
CA LYS A 187 -23.95 32.79 77.18
C LYS A 187 -22.86 32.91 76.11
N LYS A 188 -21.58 33.03 76.52
CA LYS A 188 -20.45 33.00 75.57
C LYS A 188 -20.31 31.64 74.90
N ILE A 189 -20.48 30.55 75.65
CA ILE A 189 -20.45 29.18 75.11
C ILE A 189 -21.61 28.97 74.13
N GLU A 190 -22.83 29.41 74.45
CA GLU A 190 -23.97 29.33 73.53
C GLU A 190 -23.71 30.08 72.22
N ALA A 191 -23.16 31.30 72.28
CA ALA A 191 -22.84 32.08 71.08
C ALA A 191 -21.75 31.42 70.23
N ILE A 192 -20.75 30.77 70.87
CA ILE A 192 -19.72 30.00 70.17
C ILE A 192 -20.33 28.76 69.51
N ASN A 193 -21.20 28.03 70.22
CA ASN A 193 -21.89 26.85 69.67
C ASN A 193 -22.77 27.20 68.48
N PHE A 194 -23.48 28.34 68.53
CA PHE A 194 -24.28 28.80 67.40
C PHE A 194 -23.41 29.05 66.15
N LYS A 195 -22.27 29.74 66.30
CA LYS A 195 -21.33 29.96 65.20
C LYS A 195 -20.69 28.67 64.68
N LEU A 196 -20.36 27.74 65.57
CA LEU A 196 -19.81 26.44 65.17
C LEU A 196 -20.83 25.63 64.37
N ASN A 197 -22.10 25.63 64.78
CA ASN A 197 -23.16 24.96 64.02
C ASN A 197 -23.40 25.60 62.65
N GLU A 198 -23.32 26.93 62.55
CA GLU A 198 -23.40 27.64 61.27
C GLU A 198 -22.22 27.27 60.35
N GLN A 199 -21.00 27.25 60.88
CA GLN A 199 -19.81 26.83 60.14
C GLN A 199 -19.88 25.36 59.71
N LEU A 200 -20.39 24.48 60.58
CA LEU A 200 -20.59 23.07 60.27
C LEU A 200 -21.61 22.90 59.12
N GLY A 201 -22.72 23.63 59.16
CA GLY A 201 -23.72 23.61 58.09
C GLY A 201 -23.15 24.09 56.75
N ASN A 202 -22.34 25.16 56.76
CA ASN A 202 -21.67 25.65 55.55
C ASN A 202 -20.66 24.63 55.01
N ALA A 203 -19.84 24.02 55.87
CA ALA A 203 -18.88 22.99 55.48
C ALA A 203 -19.57 21.74 54.91
N GLN A 204 -20.71 21.34 55.48
CA GLN A 204 -21.52 20.23 54.95
C GLN A 204 -22.08 20.54 53.56
N ASN A 205 -22.56 21.77 53.33
CA ASN A 205 -23.03 22.18 52.00
C ASN A 205 -21.90 22.22 50.98
N GLU A 206 -20.73 22.74 51.34
CA GLU A 206 -19.54 22.72 50.47
C GLU A 206 -19.09 21.30 50.14
N PHE A 207 -19.18 20.38 51.10
CA PHE A 207 -18.87 18.97 50.88
C PHE A 207 -19.83 18.35 49.87
N ILE A 208 -21.14 18.57 50.01
CA ILE A 208 -22.16 18.08 49.04
C ILE A 208 -21.90 18.66 47.64
N ASP A 209 -21.54 19.93 47.54
CA ASP A 209 -21.21 20.57 46.25
C ASP A 209 -19.96 19.95 45.61
N LEU A 210 -18.96 19.59 46.41
CA LEU A 210 -17.74 18.92 45.94
C LEU A 210 -18.02 17.48 45.52
N GLU A 211 -18.85 16.75 46.27
CA GLU A 211 -19.28 15.39 45.93
C GLU A 211 -20.03 15.37 44.59
N ASN A 212 -20.95 16.30 44.39
CA ASN A 212 -21.65 16.46 43.10
C ASN A 212 -20.70 16.79 41.95
N LYS A 213 -19.68 17.63 42.18
CA LYS A 213 -18.66 17.93 41.15
C LYS A 213 -17.81 16.70 40.84
N TYR A 214 -17.45 15.92 41.84
CA TYR A 214 -16.68 14.70 41.67
C TYR A 214 -17.44 13.67 40.83
N GLU A 215 -18.71 13.42 41.14
CA GLU A 215 -19.54 12.49 40.36
C GLU A 215 -19.72 12.94 38.91
N ASN A 216 -19.92 14.25 38.67
CA ASN A 216 -19.97 14.78 37.31
C ASN A 216 -18.64 14.58 36.54
N LEU A 217 -17.49 14.77 37.21
CA LEU A 217 -16.18 14.53 36.61
C LEU A 217 -15.97 13.04 36.31
N LYS A 218 -16.34 12.16 37.23
CA LYS A 218 -16.29 10.70 37.06
C LYS A 218 -17.14 10.24 35.89
N GLN A 219 -18.36 10.77 35.75
CA GLN A 219 -19.21 10.48 34.61
C GLN A 219 -18.58 10.96 33.28
N ALA A 220 -18.06 12.19 33.26
CA ALA A 220 -17.39 12.73 32.07
C ALA A 220 -16.13 11.93 31.67
N ASP A 221 -15.41 11.38 32.65
CA ASP A 221 -14.23 10.54 32.39
C ASP A 221 -14.64 9.17 31.80
N ASN A 222 -15.69 8.56 32.34
CA ASN A 222 -16.27 7.33 31.79
C ASN A 222 -16.75 7.52 30.34
N GLU A 223 -17.41 8.64 30.03
CA GLU A 223 -17.85 8.97 28.66
C GLU A 223 -16.68 9.17 27.70
N LYS A 224 -15.60 9.83 28.16
CA LYS A 224 -14.35 9.97 27.40
C LYS A 224 -13.68 8.63 27.17
N GLN A 225 -13.62 7.77 28.18
CA GLN A 225 -13.01 6.46 28.08
C GLN A 225 -13.76 5.58 27.05
N GLY A 226 -15.09 5.57 27.10
CA GLY A 226 -15.90 4.90 26.07
C GLY A 226 -15.69 5.46 24.66
N SER A 227 -15.51 6.78 24.53
CA SER A 227 -15.20 7.41 23.24
C SER A 227 -13.81 7.03 22.71
N ILE A 228 -12.81 6.91 23.58
CA ILE A 228 -11.46 6.47 23.25
C ILE A 228 -11.46 5.00 22.81
N GLU A 229 -12.21 4.15 23.50
CA GLU A 229 -12.37 2.74 23.12
C GLU A 229 -13.00 2.61 21.72
N LEU A 230 -14.05 3.39 21.43
CA LEU A 230 -14.67 3.42 20.10
C LEU A 230 -13.68 3.86 19.01
N LEU A 231 -12.91 4.92 19.28
CA LEU A 231 -11.87 5.41 18.37
C LEU A 231 -10.78 4.36 18.12
N ASN A 232 -10.38 3.62 19.15
CA ASN A 232 -9.40 2.55 19.01
C ASN A 232 -9.91 1.39 18.15
N ILE A 233 -11.20 1.04 18.25
CA ILE A 233 -11.83 0.05 17.38
C ILE A 233 -11.80 0.52 15.93
N GLN A 234 -12.24 1.76 15.66
CA GLN A 234 -12.23 2.33 14.32
C GLN A 234 -10.81 2.42 13.72
N LEU A 235 -9.82 2.80 14.53
CA LEU A 235 -8.41 2.82 14.12
C LEU A 235 -7.90 1.44 13.71
N ARG A 236 -8.30 0.39 14.43
CA ARG A 236 -7.95 -1.00 14.11
C ARG A 236 -8.58 -1.42 12.78
N GLU A 237 -9.88 -1.16 12.59
CA GLU A 237 -10.59 -1.47 11.34
C GLU A 237 -9.93 -0.79 10.12
N ILE A 238 -9.64 0.51 10.23
CA ILE A 238 -8.95 1.26 9.16
C ILE A 238 -7.55 0.70 8.88
N THR A 239 -6.84 0.23 9.91
CA THR A 239 -5.51 -0.37 9.76
C THR A 239 -5.59 -1.70 9.00
N ASP A 240 -6.56 -2.56 9.34
CA ASP A 240 -6.80 -3.84 8.69
C ASP A 240 -7.21 -3.65 7.21
N GLU A 241 -8.08 -2.68 6.93
CA GLU A 241 -8.46 -2.30 5.56
C GLU A 241 -7.26 -1.79 4.75
N LEU A 242 -6.39 -0.98 5.36
CA LEU A 242 -5.20 -0.44 4.73
C LEU A 242 -4.18 -1.55 4.41
N GLU A 243 -3.98 -2.52 5.31
CA GLU A 243 -3.13 -3.68 5.05
C GLU A 243 -3.65 -4.52 3.88
N THR A 244 -4.96 -4.77 3.86
CA THR A 244 -5.62 -5.49 2.75
C THR A 244 -5.44 -4.75 1.42
N SER A 245 -5.63 -3.43 1.43
CA SER A 245 -5.44 -2.58 0.25
C SER A 245 -3.97 -2.58 -0.24
N ARG A 246 -3.00 -2.51 0.68
CA ARG A 246 -1.56 -2.61 0.35
C ARG A 246 -1.21 -3.96 -0.28
N TYR A 247 -1.76 -5.04 0.25
CA TYR A 247 -1.58 -6.37 -0.33
C TYR A 247 -2.12 -6.45 -1.76
N ASN A 248 -3.37 -6.02 -1.96
CA ASN A 248 -4.03 -6.01 -3.26
C ASN A 248 -3.27 -5.13 -4.27
N ASN A 249 -2.81 -3.95 -3.86
CA ASN A 249 -2.00 -3.06 -4.71
C ASN A 249 -0.68 -3.74 -5.13
N SER A 250 0.00 -4.41 -4.19
CA SER A 250 1.22 -5.17 -4.47
C SER A 250 0.99 -6.34 -5.44
N GLN A 251 -0.19 -6.96 -5.41
CA GLN A 251 -0.57 -7.98 -6.39
C GLN A 251 -0.84 -7.35 -7.76
N LEU A 252 -1.62 -6.27 -7.83
CA LEU A 252 -1.91 -5.55 -9.07
C LEU A 252 -0.64 -5.03 -9.76
N GLN A 253 0.33 -4.53 -8.99
CA GLN A 253 1.62 -4.11 -9.54
C GLN A 253 2.39 -5.27 -10.19
N ARG A 254 2.35 -6.47 -9.58
CA ARG A 254 2.96 -7.68 -10.17
C ARG A 254 2.25 -8.10 -11.45
N GLU A 255 0.92 -8.04 -11.47
CA GLU A 255 0.12 -8.36 -12.65
C GLU A 255 0.36 -7.36 -13.78
N LEU A 256 0.38 -6.06 -13.49
CA LEU A 256 0.71 -5.00 -14.45
C LEU A 256 2.11 -5.19 -15.04
N LYS A 257 3.11 -5.48 -14.20
CA LYS A 257 4.47 -5.74 -14.67
C LYS A 257 4.52 -6.96 -15.61
N SER A 258 3.89 -8.07 -15.20
CA SER A 258 3.80 -9.28 -16.03
C SER A 258 3.08 -9.04 -17.36
N LEU A 259 2.00 -8.25 -17.34
CA LEU A 259 1.24 -7.93 -18.53
C LEU A 259 2.05 -7.03 -19.47
N ASN A 260 2.72 -6.01 -18.93
CA ASN A 260 3.58 -5.12 -19.72
C ASN A 260 4.76 -5.87 -20.36
N GLU A 261 5.39 -6.80 -19.63
CA GLU A 261 6.44 -7.67 -20.18
C GLU A 261 5.91 -8.55 -21.32
N ARG A 262 4.70 -9.10 -21.18
CA ARG A 262 4.04 -9.88 -22.25
C ARG A 262 3.75 -9.04 -23.48
N HIS A 263 3.19 -7.84 -23.31
CA HIS A 263 2.94 -6.92 -24.43
C HIS A 263 4.22 -6.49 -25.12
N SER A 264 5.27 -6.15 -24.36
CA SER A 264 6.58 -5.77 -24.90
C SER A 264 7.17 -6.90 -25.77
N ARG A 265 7.12 -8.14 -25.28
CA ARG A 265 7.58 -9.31 -26.06
C ARG A 265 6.73 -9.54 -27.31
N ALA A 266 5.41 -9.41 -27.20
CA ALA A 266 4.50 -9.58 -28.34
C ALA A 266 4.72 -8.51 -29.41
N PHE A 267 4.90 -7.25 -28.98
CA PHE A 267 5.21 -6.13 -29.87
C PHE A 267 6.55 -6.33 -30.58
N GLN A 268 7.59 -6.71 -29.82
CA GLN A 268 8.91 -6.97 -30.41
C GLN A 268 8.88 -8.14 -31.40
N LYS A 269 8.13 -9.20 -31.10
CA LYS A 269 7.92 -10.30 -32.05
C LYS A 269 7.22 -9.81 -33.32
N SER A 270 6.12 -9.07 -33.18
CA SER A 270 5.38 -8.53 -34.33
C SER A 270 6.23 -7.58 -35.17
N ALA A 271 7.07 -6.75 -34.55
CA ALA A 271 7.98 -5.86 -35.26
C ALA A 271 9.04 -6.64 -36.06
N ASN A 272 9.59 -7.71 -35.48
CA ASN A 272 10.54 -8.58 -36.17
C ASN A 272 9.87 -9.33 -37.34
N ASP A 273 8.66 -9.86 -37.14
CA ASP A 273 7.89 -10.54 -38.17
C ASP A 273 7.55 -9.58 -39.33
N LEU A 274 7.15 -8.35 -39.02
CA LEU A 274 6.89 -7.30 -40.01
C LEU A 274 8.14 -7.00 -40.83
N LYS A 275 9.29 -6.79 -40.17
CA LYS A 275 10.55 -6.54 -40.85
C LYS A 275 10.94 -7.68 -41.78
N SER A 276 10.78 -8.93 -41.33
CA SER A 276 11.02 -10.10 -42.18
C SER A 276 10.10 -10.12 -43.41
N LYS A 277 8.85 -9.69 -43.27
CA LYS A 277 7.91 -9.59 -44.38
C LYS A 277 8.22 -8.43 -45.33
N GLU A 278 8.68 -7.30 -44.81
CA GLU A 278 9.17 -6.19 -45.63
C GLU A 278 10.39 -6.61 -46.48
N ASP A 279 11.34 -7.35 -45.89
CA ASP A 279 12.50 -7.89 -46.60
C ASP A 279 12.07 -8.89 -47.70
N GLU A 280 11.09 -9.75 -47.42
CA GLU A 280 10.52 -10.70 -48.40
C GLU A 280 9.85 -9.96 -49.57
N VAL A 281 9.02 -8.95 -49.28
CA VAL A 281 8.38 -8.11 -50.30
C VAL A 281 9.42 -7.38 -51.15
N ARG A 282 10.48 -6.83 -50.52
CA ARG A 282 11.57 -6.17 -51.24
C ARG A 282 12.28 -7.13 -52.20
N LEU A 283 12.53 -8.37 -51.77
CA LEU A 283 13.12 -9.39 -52.63
C LEU A 283 12.21 -9.75 -53.80
N LEU A 284 10.90 -9.87 -53.55
CA LEU A 284 9.91 -10.13 -54.59
C LEU A 284 9.84 -9.00 -55.62
N TYR A 285 9.91 -7.73 -55.19
CA TYR A 285 10.00 -6.58 -56.10
C TYR A 285 11.25 -6.62 -56.98
N ILE A 286 12.42 -6.91 -56.40
CA ILE A 286 13.68 -7.05 -57.16
C ILE A 286 13.54 -8.16 -58.21
N ARG A 287 12.95 -9.30 -57.83
CA ARG A 287 12.72 -10.42 -58.74
C ARG A 287 11.74 -10.06 -59.84
N LEU A 288 10.67 -9.34 -59.52
CA LEU A 288 9.68 -8.88 -60.49
C LEU A 288 10.31 -7.92 -61.51
N ASP A 289 11.11 -6.96 -61.06
CA ASP A 289 11.85 -6.03 -61.94
C ASP A 289 12.80 -6.77 -62.89
N ALA A 290 13.52 -7.78 -62.37
CA ALA A 290 14.38 -8.63 -63.19
C ALA A 290 13.60 -9.42 -64.26
N LEU A 291 12.43 -9.98 -63.91
CA LEU A 291 11.56 -10.67 -64.86
C LEU A 291 10.98 -9.73 -65.91
N VAL A 292 10.57 -8.52 -65.52
CA VAL A 292 10.08 -7.50 -66.47
C VAL A 292 11.18 -7.14 -67.46
N LYS A 293 12.42 -6.91 -67.01
CA LYS A 293 13.57 -6.67 -67.91
C LYS A 293 13.78 -7.82 -68.90
N GLN A 294 13.77 -9.07 -68.42
CA GLN A 294 13.91 -10.24 -69.31
C GLN A 294 12.79 -10.34 -70.34
N ILE A 295 11.55 -10.03 -69.99
CA ILE A 295 10.43 -10.00 -70.93
C ILE A 295 10.66 -8.92 -71.99
N THR A 296 11.03 -7.70 -71.59
CA THR A 296 11.29 -6.61 -72.54
C THR A 296 12.45 -6.91 -73.51
N GLU A 297 13.52 -7.55 -73.03
CA GLU A 297 14.64 -8.00 -73.87
C GLU A 297 14.21 -9.11 -74.84
N LYS A 298 13.36 -10.03 -74.39
CA LYS A 298 12.79 -11.09 -75.22
C LYS A 298 11.90 -10.50 -76.32
N ASP A 299 10.99 -9.58 -76.00
CA ASP A 299 10.11 -8.93 -76.97
C ASP A 299 10.91 -8.15 -78.03
N SER A 300 11.97 -7.45 -77.60
CA SER A 300 12.92 -6.79 -78.51
C SER A 300 13.61 -7.78 -79.45
N SER A 301 14.07 -8.92 -78.91
CA SER A 301 14.70 -9.99 -79.69
C SER A 301 13.72 -10.65 -80.67
N GLU A 302 12.46 -10.83 -80.27
CA GLU A 302 11.40 -11.38 -81.14
C GLU A 302 11.06 -10.41 -82.28
N ASN A 303 10.98 -9.11 -82.00
CA ASN A 303 10.79 -8.08 -83.03
C ASN A 303 11.96 -8.05 -84.02
N LYS A 304 13.20 -8.20 -83.53
CA LYS A 304 14.39 -8.32 -84.37
C LYS A 304 14.35 -9.59 -85.24
N LEU A 305 13.87 -10.70 -84.69
CA LEU A 305 13.68 -11.95 -85.45
C LEU A 305 12.67 -11.76 -86.58
N LYS A 306 11.48 -11.20 -86.29
CA LYS A 306 10.45 -10.90 -87.30
C LYS A 306 10.97 -10.00 -88.43
N PHE A 307 11.78 -9.00 -88.08
CA PHE A 307 12.43 -8.15 -89.07
C PHE A 307 13.39 -8.93 -89.99
N LEU A 308 14.21 -9.81 -89.42
CA LEU A 308 15.11 -10.68 -90.19
C LEU A 308 14.34 -11.67 -91.07
N GLU A 309 13.26 -12.27 -90.56
CA GLU A 309 12.37 -13.14 -91.34
C GLU A 309 11.77 -12.40 -92.54
N GLN A 310 11.32 -11.15 -92.35
CA GLN A 310 10.83 -10.32 -93.45
C GLN A 310 11.92 -10.01 -94.48
N GLN A 311 13.15 -9.72 -94.05
CA GLN A 311 14.26 -9.51 -94.98
C GLN A 311 14.56 -10.77 -95.81
N ILE A 312 14.55 -11.95 -95.18
CA ILE A 312 14.74 -13.22 -95.87
C ILE A 312 13.61 -13.46 -96.88
N ALA A 313 12.36 -13.24 -96.48
CA ALA A 313 11.20 -13.39 -97.38
C ALA A 313 11.31 -12.47 -98.60
N ASN A 314 11.70 -11.20 -98.39
CA ASN A 314 11.93 -10.26 -99.48
C ASN A 314 13.07 -10.73 -100.41
N GLN A 315 14.20 -11.17 -99.85
CA GLN A 315 15.32 -11.70 -100.64
C GLN A 315 14.92 -12.95 -101.44
N GLN A 316 14.15 -13.87 -100.85
CA GLN A 316 13.62 -15.04 -101.54
C GLN A 316 12.67 -14.66 -102.68
N GLY A 317 11.82 -13.64 -102.46
CA GLY A 317 10.98 -13.06 -103.51
C GLY A 317 11.80 -12.53 -104.68
N THR A 318 12.81 -11.70 -104.40
CA THR A 318 13.72 -11.15 -105.44
C THR A 318 14.50 -12.27 -106.16
N ILE A 319 15.00 -13.28 -105.44
CA ILE A 319 15.65 -14.45 -106.05
C ILE A 319 14.65 -15.20 -106.97
N GLY A 320 13.40 -15.33 -106.55
CA GLY A 320 12.33 -15.91 -107.36
C GLY A 320 12.07 -15.14 -108.65
N GLU A 321 11.94 -13.82 -108.57
CA GLU A 321 11.78 -12.93 -109.73
C GLU A 321 12.98 -12.99 -110.68
N LEU A 322 14.21 -12.94 -110.15
CA LEU A 322 15.43 -13.08 -110.93
C LEU A 322 15.51 -14.44 -111.62
N ARG A 323 15.09 -15.51 -110.94
CA ARG A 323 15.03 -16.86 -111.54
C ARG A 323 14.05 -16.93 -112.70
N ILE A 324 12.85 -16.37 -112.54
CA ILE A 324 11.85 -16.28 -113.63
C ILE A 324 12.41 -15.44 -114.79
N GLY A 325 13.03 -14.30 -114.49
CA GLY A 325 13.65 -13.44 -115.49
C GLY A 325 14.78 -14.15 -116.26
N LEU A 326 15.61 -14.91 -115.56
CA LEU A 326 16.68 -15.72 -116.16
C LEU A 326 16.10 -16.82 -117.06
N GLU A 327 15.06 -17.53 -116.60
CA GLU A 327 14.38 -18.57 -117.37
C GLU A 327 13.77 -18.02 -118.66
N GLN A 328 13.08 -16.87 -118.58
CA GLN A 328 12.56 -16.17 -119.76
C GLN A 328 13.65 -15.71 -120.73
N ALA A 329 14.77 -15.19 -120.20
CA ALA A 329 15.91 -14.77 -121.03
C ALA A 329 16.54 -15.98 -121.74
N LEU A 330 16.65 -17.11 -121.05
CA LEU A 330 17.17 -18.36 -121.59
C LEU A 330 16.25 -18.94 -122.68
N ASP A 331 14.94 -18.91 -122.47
CA ASP A 331 13.95 -19.29 -123.50
C ASP A 331 14.04 -18.39 -124.75
N ARG A 332 14.14 -17.07 -124.56
CA ARG A 332 14.34 -16.13 -125.69
C ARG A 332 15.64 -16.40 -126.43
N ALA A 333 16.73 -16.69 -125.71
CA ALA A 333 18.01 -17.04 -126.30
C ALA A 333 17.91 -18.34 -127.12
N ASN A 334 17.23 -19.37 -126.60
CA ASN A 334 16.99 -20.62 -127.32
C ASN A 334 16.15 -20.42 -128.59
N ILE A 335 15.11 -19.56 -128.53
CA ILE A 335 14.31 -19.19 -129.70
C ILE A 335 15.19 -18.49 -130.74
N ALA A 336 15.96 -17.49 -130.33
CA ALA A 336 16.88 -16.75 -131.21
C ALA A 336 17.94 -17.68 -131.83
N GLU A 337 18.49 -18.62 -131.07
CA GLU A 337 19.42 -19.62 -131.57
C GLU A 337 18.75 -20.52 -132.63
N THR A 338 17.52 -20.97 -132.38
CA THR A 338 16.74 -21.77 -133.33
C THR A 338 16.45 -20.99 -134.62
N GLU A 339 16.10 -19.71 -134.53
CA GLU A 339 15.91 -18.82 -135.68
C GLU A 339 17.20 -18.60 -136.45
N LEU A 340 18.33 -18.42 -135.77
CA LEU A 340 19.64 -18.28 -136.38
C LEU A 340 20.05 -19.56 -137.12
N ILE A 341 19.75 -20.74 -136.57
CA ILE A 341 19.91 -22.02 -137.25
C ILE A 341 19.02 -22.10 -138.51
N LYS A 342 17.75 -21.65 -138.43
CA LYS A 342 16.86 -21.57 -139.61
C LYS A 342 17.41 -20.62 -140.67
N TYR A 343 17.87 -19.43 -140.30
CA TYR A 343 18.50 -18.48 -141.21
C TYR A 343 19.75 -19.07 -141.89
N LYS A 344 20.63 -19.74 -141.13
CA LYS A 344 21.79 -20.45 -141.69
C LYS A 344 21.37 -21.53 -142.71
N ARG A 345 20.28 -22.28 -142.45
CA ARG A 345 19.75 -23.28 -143.41
C ARG A 345 19.13 -22.64 -144.66
N LEU A 346 18.41 -21.53 -144.52
CA LEU A 346 17.84 -20.77 -145.65
C LEU A 346 18.94 -20.15 -146.52
N HIS A 347 20.00 -19.61 -145.89
CA HIS A 347 21.15 -19.04 -146.58
C HIS A 347 22.00 -20.11 -147.29
N ASN A 348 22.03 -21.36 -146.80
CA ASN A 348 22.67 -22.48 -147.50
C ASN A 348 21.84 -23.02 -148.69
N ASN A 349 20.54 -22.70 -148.78
CA ASN A 349 19.67 -23.18 -149.87
C ASN A 349 19.41 -22.13 -150.97
N ASN A 350 19.85 -20.89 -150.81
CA ASN A 350 19.81 -19.85 -151.84
C ASN A 350 21.22 -19.25 -152.00
N ILE A 351 21.85 -19.50 -153.17
CA ILE A 351 23.14 -18.97 -153.68
C ILE A 351 24.35 -19.81 -153.19
N SER A 352 25.09 -20.61 -153.97
CA SER A 352 25.38 -20.71 -155.43
C SER A 352 25.71 -19.38 -156.13
N ASN A 353 27.02 -19.13 -156.24
CA ASN A 353 27.78 -18.20 -157.09
C ASN A 353 28.49 -17.00 -156.40
N ARG A 354 29.83 -17.08 -156.51
CA ARG A 354 30.90 -16.04 -156.53
C ARG A 354 31.19 -15.31 -155.22
N GLU A 355 32.30 -15.60 -154.53
CA GLU A 355 33.76 -15.41 -154.82
C GLU A 355 34.26 -13.95 -154.75
N ASP A 356 35.27 -13.81 -153.88
CA ASP A 356 36.41 -12.87 -153.80
C ASP A 356 36.33 -11.54 -153.00
N ASN A 357 36.88 -11.64 -151.77
CA ASN A 357 38.09 -10.96 -151.22
C ASN A 357 38.18 -9.40 -151.28
N THR A 358 38.48 -8.66 -150.21
CA THR A 358 39.56 -8.85 -149.21
C THR A 358 39.34 -8.21 -147.82
N ASN A 359 39.89 -8.90 -146.81
CA ASN A 359 40.40 -8.54 -145.47
C ASN A 359 40.33 -7.11 -144.88
N SER A 360 39.97 -7.04 -143.59
CA SER A 360 40.89 -6.62 -142.51
C SER A 360 40.45 -7.14 -141.13
N GLN A 361 41.33 -7.95 -140.53
CA GLN A 361 41.57 -8.26 -139.10
C GLN A 361 41.44 -7.01 -138.17
N ASN A 362 41.21 -7.05 -136.84
CA ASN A 362 41.42 -8.06 -135.78
C ASN A 362 40.62 -7.67 -134.51
N ASP A 363 40.37 -8.69 -133.70
CA ASP A 363 40.11 -8.82 -132.25
C ASP A 363 40.41 -7.64 -131.29
N SER A 364 39.54 -7.43 -130.30
CA SER A 364 39.76 -7.95 -128.92
C SER A 364 38.82 -7.33 -127.86
N ASP A 365 38.20 -8.22 -127.11
CA ASP A 365 37.93 -8.22 -125.67
C ASP A 365 37.51 -6.95 -124.90
N THR A 366 36.26 -7.03 -124.44
CA THR A 366 35.88 -7.07 -123.01
C THR A 366 36.33 -5.92 -122.10
N SER A 367 35.38 -5.08 -121.70
CA SER A 367 35.07 -4.89 -120.26
C SER A 367 33.74 -4.16 -120.08
N ILE A 368 32.86 -4.84 -119.33
CA ILE A 368 31.61 -4.32 -118.79
C ILE A 368 31.97 -3.36 -117.65
N SER A 369 31.45 -2.13 -117.70
CA SER A 369 31.34 -1.26 -116.53
C SER A 369 29.90 -0.79 -116.45
N LEU A 370 29.20 -1.30 -115.45
CA LEU A 370 27.81 -1.01 -115.13
C LEU A 370 27.69 0.41 -114.59
N HIS A 371 26.78 1.15 -115.21
CA HIS A 371 26.31 2.46 -114.77
C HIS A 371 25.75 2.43 -113.34
N ASP A 372 26.17 3.45 -112.59
CA ASP A 372 25.43 4.29 -111.66
C ASP A 372 23.93 3.97 -111.47
N ASP A 373 23.53 3.76 -110.20
CA ASP A 373 22.61 4.67 -109.49
C ASP A 373 22.23 4.07 -108.11
N LEU A 374 23.02 4.43 -107.10
CA LEU A 374 22.68 4.32 -105.68
C LEU A 374 22.80 5.73 -105.10
N ASN A 375 21.66 6.41 -104.89
CA ASN A 375 21.37 7.24 -103.70
C ASN A 375 20.13 8.11 -103.92
N SER A 376 19.00 7.67 -103.37
CA SER A 376 17.86 8.54 -103.07
C SER A 376 16.95 7.84 -102.06
N CYS A 377 17.25 7.96 -100.77
CA CYS A 377 16.25 7.87 -99.71
C CYS A 377 16.57 8.88 -98.62
N LYS A 378 15.75 9.93 -98.59
CA LYS A 378 15.70 10.99 -97.59
C LYS A 378 15.50 10.38 -96.20
N LEU A 379 16.41 10.66 -95.28
CA LEU A 379 16.13 10.61 -93.85
C LEU A 379 15.25 11.81 -93.51
N THR A 380 13.96 11.58 -93.30
CA THR A 380 13.09 12.54 -92.61
C THR A 380 13.30 12.41 -91.11
N GLU A 381 13.77 13.50 -90.51
CA GLU A 381 13.73 13.77 -89.07
C GLU A 381 12.29 13.65 -88.56
N ASN A 382 12.06 12.76 -87.59
CA ASN A 382 10.91 12.85 -86.70
C ASN A 382 11.41 13.28 -85.32
N HIS A 383 11.53 14.60 -85.15
CA HIS A 383 11.50 15.25 -83.84
C HIS A 383 10.04 15.41 -83.41
N SER A 384 9.54 14.45 -82.64
CA SER A 384 8.34 14.63 -81.80
C SER A 384 8.25 13.47 -80.83
N ASN A 385 8.95 13.56 -79.70
CA ASN A 385 8.65 12.82 -78.45
C ASN A 385 9.55 13.21 -77.26
N LEU A 386 10.08 14.45 -77.23
CA LEU A 386 10.86 14.95 -76.07
C LEU A 386 10.05 15.84 -75.11
N ASN A 387 8.82 16.23 -75.46
CA ASN A 387 7.99 17.07 -74.59
C ASN A 387 7.17 16.27 -73.57
N ASP A 388 6.82 15.02 -73.85
CA ASP A 388 6.03 14.19 -72.91
C ASP A 388 6.86 13.69 -71.70
N SER A 389 8.20 13.76 -71.78
CA SER A 389 9.08 13.41 -70.66
C SER A 389 9.37 14.58 -69.70
N LEU A 390 9.05 15.83 -70.05
CA LEU A 390 9.28 16.97 -69.16
C LEU A 390 8.09 17.21 -68.21
N ASP A 391 6.86 16.97 -68.66
CA ASP A 391 5.66 17.11 -67.80
C ASP A 391 5.57 16.02 -66.72
N GLN A 392 6.18 14.84 -66.94
CA GLN A 392 6.30 13.81 -65.91
C GLN A 392 7.31 14.16 -64.80
N ILE A 393 8.38 14.91 -65.12
CA ILE A 393 9.38 15.35 -64.13
C ILE A 393 8.81 16.47 -63.24
N SER A 394 7.92 17.31 -63.78
CA SER A 394 7.21 18.34 -62.99
C SER A 394 6.29 17.72 -61.93
N SER A 395 5.56 16.63 -62.26
CA SER A 395 4.64 15.99 -61.31
C SER A 395 5.35 15.26 -60.17
N GLN A 396 6.57 14.73 -60.41
CA GLN A 396 7.36 14.06 -59.37
C GLN A 396 7.94 15.01 -58.33
N ASN A 397 8.18 16.28 -58.68
CA ASN A 397 8.68 17.29 -57.75
C ASN A 397 7.63 17.73 -56.72
N ASP A 398 6.35 17.80 -57.11
CA ASP A 398 5.26 18.13 -56.18
C ASP A 398 5.01 17.01 -55.16
N ASP A 399 5.14 15.75 -55.56
CA ASP A 399 5.02 14.62 -54.65
C ASP A 399 6.23 14.49 -53.71
N PHE A 400 7.42 14.88 -54.17
CA PHE A 400 8.61 14.97 -53.33
C PHE A 400 8.49 16.09 -52.29
N ALA A 401 7.92 17.24 -52.66
CA ALA A 401 7.64 18.33 -51.74
C ALA A 401 6.64 17.92 -50.65
N LYS A 402 5.55 17.25 -51.01
CA LYS A 402 4.57 16.72 -50.05
C LYS A 402 5.18 15.68 -49.10
N LEU A 403 6.05 14.81 -49.61
CA LEU A 403 6.75 13.81 -48.79
C LEU A 403 7.70 14.48 -47.78
N LYS A 404 8.41 15.53 -48.21
CA LYS A 404 9.31 16.31 -47.34
C LYS A 404 8.56 17.02 -46.22
N THR A 405 7.44 17.68 -46.52
CA THR A 405 6.60 18.34 -45.50
C THR A 405 6.04 17.33 -44.49
N ARG A 406 5.67 16.13 -44.96
CA ARG A 406 5.14 15.06 -44.09
C ARG A 406 6.22 14.47 -43.18
N LEU A 407 7.47 14.35 -43.67
CA LEU A 407 8.62 13.94 -42.86
C LEU A 407 9.00 14.98 -41.80
N GLU A 408 8.95 16.27 -42.13
CA GLU A 408 9.20 17.35 -41.17
C GLU A 408 8.14 17.38 -40.06
N LEU A 409 6.88 17.08 -40.38
CA LEU A 409 5.79 16.98 -39.40
C LEU A 409 6.00 15.80 -38.44
N ILE A 410 6.36 14.63 -38.96
CA ILE A 410 6.66 13.44 -38.14
C ILE A 410 7.88 13.68 -37.23
N GLN A 411 8.90 14.39 -37.72
CA GLN A 411 10.06 14.75 -36.91
C GLN A 411 9.78 15.81 -35.85
N TYR A 412 8.75 16.63 -36.06
CA TYR A 412 8.27 17.58 -35.06
C TYR A 412 7.47 16.87 -33.96
N GLU A 413 6.51 16.01 -34.34
CA GLU A 413 5.74 15.20 -33.38
C GLU A 413 6.62 14.29 -32.53
N LYS A 414 7.63 13.66 -33.14
CA LYS A 414 8.61 12.86 -32.39
C LYS A 414 9.37 13.69 -31.35
N ARG A 415 9.70 14.95 -31.65
CA ARG A 415 10.40 15.84 -30.72
C ARG A 415 9.53 16.35 -29.59
N GLU A 416 8.22 16.46 -29.79
CA GLU A 416 7.29 16.81 -28.71
C GLU A 416 7.04 15.60 -27.78
N LEU A 417 6.93 14.39 -28.34
CA LEU A 417 6.81 13.15 -27.55
C LEU A 417 8.07 12.80 -26.73
N GLU A 418 9.25 13.29 -27.12
CA GLU A 418 10.49 13.12 -26.35
C GLU A 418 10.66 14.16 -25.21
N LYS A 419 9.76 15.15 -25.11
CA LYS A 419 9.76 16.17 -24.04
C LYS A 419 8.75 15.88 -22.91
N GLU A 420 7.76 15.02 -23.15
CA GLU A 420 6.90 14.42 -22.13
C GLU A 420 7.62 13.24 -21.45
#